data_AF-A0AB34INQ9-F1
#
_entry.id   AF-A0AB34INQ9-F1
#
_cell.length_a   1.000
_cell.length_b   1.000
_cell.length_c   1.000
_cell.angle_alpha   90.00
_cell.angle_beta   90.00
_cell.angle_gamma   90.00
#
_symmetry.space_group_name_H-M   'P 1'
#
loop_
_entity.id
_entity.type
_entity.pdbx_description
1 polymer ?
#
loop_
_entity_poly.entity_id
_entity_poly.type
_entity_poly.pdbx_seq_one_letter_code
_entity_poly.pdbx_strand_id
1 'polypeptide(L)'
;MSCCGVCAAMFERASSFNQPLNWNTSSVTDMGSMFAQANSFNQLLNWDTSSVTSMNSMFRQANNFNQPLNWNTSSVTYMGSMFYGASSFNQPLNWDASSVTDMSCECRTTPDGMHHTCCTLVT
;
A
#
# COMPACT_ATOMS: atom_id res chain seq x y z
N MET A 1 -20.17 -0.57 3.49
CA MET A 1 -19.50 -0.16 4.74
C MET A 1 -18.51 0.92 4.33
N SER A 2 -18.62 2.14 4.85
CA SER A 2 -17.77 3.26 4.45
C SER A 2 -16.76 3.51 5.55
N CYS A 3 -15.51 3.72 5.17
CA CYS A 3 -14.53 4.30 6.07
C CYS A 3 -14.61 5.82 5.91
N CYS A 4 -15.04 6.53 6.95
CA CYS A 4 -15.17 7.99 6.94
C CYS A 4 -13.98 8.58 7.71
N GLY A 5 -13.05 9.24 7.01
CA GLY A 5 -11.89 9.88 7.61
C GLY A 5 -10.63 9.01 7.64
N VAL A 6 -10.55 8.04 8.56
CA VAL A 6 -9.32 7.26 8.82
C VAL A 6 -9.61 5.76 8.77
N CYS A 7 -8.87 5.03 7.91
CA CYS A 7 -8.95 3.57 7.79
C CYS A 7 -7.68 2.87 8.26
N ALA A 8 -6.80 3.60 8.94
CA ALA A 8 -5.51 3.10 9.36
C ALA A 8 -5.66 1.83 10.22
N ALA A 9 -4.80 0.84 9.96
CA ALA A 9 -4.70 -0.44 10.67
C ALA A 9 -5.98 -1.31 10.73
N MET A 10 -7.03 -1.02 9.96
CA MET A 10 -8.32 -1.71 10.10
C MET A 10 -8.26 -3.24 9.87
N PHE A 11 -7.37 -3.71 8.98
CA PHE A 11 -7.10 -5.12 8.73
C PHE A 11 -5.66 -5.51 9.07
N GLU A 12 -5.01 -4.76 9.96
CA GLU A 12 -3.68 -5.11 10.43
C GLU A 12 -3.70 -6.50 11.08
N ARG A 13 -2.77 -7.36 10.63
CA ARG A 13 -2.61 -8.76 11.07
C ARG A 13 -3.83 -9.64 10.83
N ALA A 14 -4.76 -9.24 9.98
CA ALA A 14 -5.87 -10.06 9.52
C ALA A 14 -5.36 -11.12 8.52
N SER A 15 -4.54 -12.05 9.01
CA SER A 15 -3.74 -12.98 8.19
C SER A 15 -4.56 -13.89 7.28
N SER A 16 -5.81 -14.17 7.64
CA SER A 16 -6.77 -14.99 6.87
C SER A 16 -7.80 -14.16 6.09
N PHE A 17 -7.78 -12.82 6.19
CA PHE A 17 -8.75 -11.97 5.51
C PHE A 17 -8.47 -11.90 4.01
N ASN A 18 -9.46 -12.22 3.20
CA ASN A 18 -9.39 -12.16 1.74
C ASN A 18 -10.78 -11.96 1.11
N GLN A 19 -11.58 -11.08 1.69
CA GLN A 19 -12.93 -10.78 1.20
C GLN A 19 -12.92 -9.47 0.39
N PRO A 20 -13.77 -9.34 -0.64
CA PRO A 20 -13.83 -8.14 -1.47
C PRO A 20 -14.26 -6.91 -0.64
N LEU A 21 -13.65 -5.76 -0.94
CA LEU A 21 -13.90 -4.50 -0.23
C LEU A 21 -14.46 -3.44 -1.18
N ASN A 22 -15.78 -3.42 -1.32
CA ASN A 22 -16.49 -2.40 -2.10
C ASN A 22 -16.89 -1.22 -1.20
N TRP A 23 -15.93 -0.33 -0.94
CA TRP A 23 -16.07 0.80 -0.02
C TRP A 23 -15.99 2.12 -0.77
N ASN A 24 -16.71 3.13 -0.28
CA ASN A 24 -16.46 4.50 -0.67
C ASN A 24 -15.31 5.05 0.18
N THR A 25 -14.20 5.43 -0.47
CA THR A 25 -12.98 5.95 0.15
C THR A 25 -12.70 7.41 -0.19
N SER A 26 -13.61 8.12 -0.88
CA SER A 26 -13.37 9.48 -1.40
C SER A 26 -13.02 10.52 -0.32
N SER A 27 -13.43 10.27 0.93
CA SER A 27 -13.16 11.13 2.08
C SER A 27 -12.12 10.56 3.05
N VAL A 28 -11.45 9.47 2.68
CA VAL A 28 -10.39 8.87 3.48
C VAL A 28 -9.12 9.66 3.29
N THR A 29 -8.50 10.06 4.40
CA THR A 29 -7.23 10.79 4.40
C THR A 29 -6.05 9.92 4.83
N ASP A 30 -6.29 8.83 5.57
CA ASP A 30 -5.23 7.96 6.07
C ASP A 30 -5.59 6.47 5.91
N MET A 31 -4.71 5.75 5.20
CA MET A 31 -4.77 4.31 4.95
C MET A 31 -3.54 3.56 5.51
N GLY A 32 -2.78 4.19 6.42
CA GLY A 32 -1.57 3.63 6.99
C GLY A 32 -1.78 2.26 7.64
N SER A 33 -0.89 1.31 7.36
CA SER A 33 -0.88 -0.06 7.90
C SER A 33 -2.17 -0.86 7.70
N MET A 34 -3.10 -0.41 6.84
CA MET A 34 -4.44 -0.98 6.75
C MET A 34 -4.43 -2.49 6.50
N PHE A 35 -3.48 -3.00 5.71
CA PHE A 35 -3.30 -4.43 5.40
C PHE A 35 -1.93 -4.96 5.86
N ALA A 36 -1.28 -4.30 6.81
CA ALA A 36 0.01 -4.77 7.32
C ALA A 36 -0.15 -6.19 7.89
N GLN A 37 0.68 -7.14 7.46
CA GLN A 37 0.65 -8.56 7.83
C GLN A 37 -0.67 -9.29 7.47
N ALA A 38 -1.48 -8.75 6.56
CA ALA A 38 -2.65 -9.43 6.01
C ALA A 38 -2.22 -10.47 4.96
N ASN A 39 -1.56 -11.54 5.42
CA ASN A 39 -0.83 -12.48 4.55
C ASN A 39 -1.66 -13.08 3.41
N SER A 40 -2.94 -13.38 3.64
CA SER A 40 -3.83 -14.00 2.63
C SER A 40 -4.54 -12.98 1.74
N PHE A 41 -4.41 -11.69 2.00
CA PHE A 41 -5.18 -10.66 1.30
C PHE A 41 -4.65 -10.48 -0.13
N ASN A 42 -5.50 -10.67 -1.13
CA ASN A 42 -5.15 -10.50 -2.53
C ASN A 42 -6.37 -10.08 -3.37
N GLN A 43 -7.12 -9.08 -2.89
CA GLN A 43 -8.30 -8.55 -3.58
C GLN A 43 -7.96 -7.25 -4.32
N LEU A 44 -8.64 -7.01 -5.45
CA LEU A 44 -8.52 -5.76 -6.19
C LEU A 44 -9.09 -4.60 -5.36
N LEU A 45 -8.36 -3.50 -5.29
CA LEU A 45 -8.72 -2.31 -4.52
C LEU A 45 -9.05 -1.14 -5.44
N ASN A 46 -10.27 -1.12 -5.96
CA ASN A 46 -10.76 -0.03 -6.81
C ASN A 46 -11.28 1.13 -5.94
N TRP A 47 -10.35 1.87 -5.35
CA TRP A 47 -10.63 2.93 -4.37
C TRP A 47 -10.26 4.30 -4.92
N ASP A 48 -11.03 5.30 -4.50
CA ASP A 48 -10.65 6.69 -4.68
C ASP A 48 -9.68 7.10 -3.57
N THR A 49 -8.45 7.41 -3.95
CA THR A 49 -7.37 7.79 -3.03
C THR A 49 -6.99 9.27 -3.17
N SER A 50 -7.74 10.08 -3.92
CA SER A 50 -7.34 11.47 -4.21
C SER A 50 -7.21 12.35 -2.96
N SER A 51 -7.89 11.97 -1.87
CA SER A 51 -7.87 12.67 -0.58
C SER A 51 -6.85 12.08 0.41
N VAL A 52 -6.19 10.97 0.06
CA VAL A 52 -5.29 10.25 0.96
C VAL A 52 -3.95 10.98 1.04
N THR A 53 -3.49 11.22 2.26
CA THR A 53 -2.20 11.84 2.56
C THR A 53 -1.19 10.85 3.14
N SER A 54 -1.65 9.73 3.70
CA SER A 54 -0.80 8.71 4.33
C SER A 54 -1.14 7.29 3.85
N MET A 55 -0.13 6.58 3.36
CA MET A 55 -0.16 5.16 2.98
C MET A 55 0.99 4.36 3.63
N ASN A 56 1.56 4.88 4.72
CA ASN A 56 2.69 4.25 5.42
C ASN A 56 2.41 2.78 5.74
N SER A 57 3.33 1.89 5.40
CA SER A 57 3.26 0.45 5.72
C SER A 57 1.96 -0.26 5.32
N MET A 58 1.17 0.30 4.40
CA MET A 58 -0.18 -0.20 4.09
C MET A 58 -0.21 -1.70 3.74
N PHE A 59 0.80 -2.20 3.04
CA PHE A 59 0.96 -3.61 2.64
C PHE A 59 2.21 -4.25 3.24
N ARG A 60 2.74 -3.71 4.35
CA ARG A 60 3.93 -4.26 4.99
C ARG A 60 3.71 -5.73 5.35
N GLN A 61 4.55 -6.63 4.82
CA GLN A 61 4.46 -8.08 5.00
C GLN A 61 3.13 -8.70 4.51
N ALA A 62 2.40 -8.06 3.58
CA ALA A 62 1.24 -8.65 2.92
C ALA A 62 1.71 -9.62 1.81
N ASN A 63 2.21 -10.79 2.23
CA ASN A 63 3.01 -11.67 1.39
C ASN A 63 2.33 -12.10 0.08
N ASN A 64 1.00 -12.26 0.04
CA ASN A 64 0.28 -12.74 -1.16
C ASN A 64 -0.32 -11.62 -2.01
N PHE A 65 -0.20 -10.36 -1.61
CA PHE A 65 -0.81 -9.25 -2.34
C PHE A 65 -0.06 -8.99 -3.66
N ASN A 66 -0.76 -9.10 -4.79
CA ASN A 66 -0.19 -8.87 -6.13
C ASN A 66 -1.23 -8.31 -7.11
N GLN A 67 -2.09 -7.40 -6.64
CA GLN A 67 -3.09 -6.75 -7.49
C GLN A 67 -2.60 -5.39 -8.00
N PRO A 68 -3.01 -4.98 -9.21
CA PRO A 68 -2.68 -3.65 -9.72
C PRO A 68 -3.31 -2.57 -8.84
N LEU A 69 -2.58 -1.47 -8.64
CA LEU A 69 -3.00 -0.35 -7.81
C LEU A 69 -3.08 0.94 -8.63
N ASN A 70 -4.24 1.15 -9.25
CA ASN A 70 -4.53 2.35 -10.06
C ASN A 70 -5.05 3.47 -9.15
N TRP A 71 -4.17 4.05 -8.35
CA TRP A 71 -4.50 5.04 -7.33
C TRP A 71 -3.98 6.42 -7.69
N ASN A 72 -4.71 7.44 -7.27
CA ASN A 72 -4.22 8.80 -7.31
C ASN A 72 -3.41 9.08 -6.04
N THR A 73 -2.10 9.27 -6.19
CA THR A 73 -1.17 9.53 -5.09
C THR A 73 -0.68 10.97 -5.03
N SER A 74 -1.22 11.90 -5.85
CA SER A 74 -0.72 13.28 -5.94
C SER A 74 -0.75 14.03 -4.61
N SER A 75 -1.62 13.62 -3.68
CA SER A 75 -1.79 14.21 -2.35
C SER A 75 -1.09 13.41 -1.24
N VAL A 76 -0.48 12.27 -1.55
CA VAL A 76 0.17 11.41 -0.57
C VAL A 76 1.54 11.98 -0.21
N THR A 77 1.77 12.21 1.08
CA THR A 77 3.03 12.73 1.61
C THR A 77 3.86 11.65 2.31
N TYR A 78 3.23 10.56 2.78
CA TYR A 78 3.89 9.50 3.52
C TYR A 78 3.65 8.11 2.90
N MET A 79 4.72 7.46 2.45
CA MET A 79 4.70 6.12 1.83
C MET A 79 5.75 5.16 2.43
N GLY A 80 6.31 5.48 3.59
CA GLY A 80 7.37 4.73 4.23
C GLY A 80 7.00 3.25 4.43
N SER A 81 7.89 2.34 4.03
CA SER A 81 7.75 0.89 4.18
C SER A 81 6.45 0.28 3.61
N MET A 82 5.76 0.95 2.67
CA MET A 82 4.45 0.54 2.16
C MET A 82 4.39 -0.92 1.71
N PHE A 83 5.42 -1.42 1.02
CA PHE A 83 5.54 -2.80 0.54
C PHE A 83 6.66 -3.59 1.21
N TYR A 84 7.18 -3.15 2.36
CA TYR A 84 8.29 -3.83 3.02
C TYR A 84 7.90 -5.28 3.36
N GLY A 85 8.60 -6.24 2.75
CA GLY A 85 8.32 -7.67 2.91
C GLY A 85 7.08 -8.20 2.17
N ALA A 86 6.45 -7.42 1.28
CA ALA A 86 5.36 -7.90 0.43
C ALA A 86 5.93 -8.73 -0.75
N SER A 87 6.33 -9.97 -0.48
CA SER A 87 7.17 -10.76 -1.39
C SER A 87 6.54 -11.10 -2.75
N SER A 88 5.21 -11.14 -2.87
CA SER A 88 4.55 -11.46 -4.15
C SER A 88 4.23 -10.25 -5.01
N PHE A 89 4.42 -9.03 -4.51
CA PHE A 89 4.02 -7.83 -5.24
C PHE A 89 4.98 -7.56 -6.40
N ASN A 90 4.47 -7.66 -7.64
CA ASN A 90 5.23 -7.44 -8.86
C ASN A 90 4.36 -6.75 -9.93
N GLN A 91 3.67 -5.69 -9.54
CA GLN A 91 2.84 -4.88 -10.44
C GLN A 91 3.52 -3.55 -10.75
N PRO A 92 3.34 -3.00 -11.96
CA PRO A 92 3.80 -1.66 -12.27
C PRO A 92 3.08 -0.63 -11.39
N LEU A 93 3.83 0.36 -10.91
CA LEU A 93 3.31 1.51 -10.17
C LEU A 93 3.49 2.76 -11.03
N ASN A 94 2.38 3.40 -11.38
CA ASN A 94 2.38 4.69 -12.08
C ASN A 94 1.79 5.76 -11.16
N TRP A 95 2.56 6.10 -10.14
CA TRP A 95 2.14 6.97 -9.05
C TRP A 95 2.88 8.29 -9.11
N ASP A 96 2.18 9.37 -8.79
CA ASP A 96 2.79 10.69 -8.60
C ASP A 96 3.39 10.74 -7.19
N ALA A 97 4.72 10.87 -7.09
CA ALA A 97 5.45 11.02 -5.84
C ALA A 97 5.97 12.43 -5.60
N SER A 98 5.53 13.43 -6.38
CA SER A 98 5.98 14.81 -6.26
C SER A 98 5.74 15.43 -4.88
N SER A 99 4.69 14.96 -4.18
CA SER A 99 4.31 15.39 -2.83
C SER A 99 4.91 14.53 -1.71
N VAL A 100 5.60 13.42 -2.03
CA VAL A 100 6.09 12.47 -1.02
C VAL A 100 7.30 13.06 -0.30
N THR A 101 7.17 13.23 1.02
CA THR A 101 8.25 13.73 1.88
C THR A 101 8.99 12.61 2.60
N ASP A 102 8.35 11.47 2.80
CA ASP A 102 8.93 10.29 3.44
C ASP A 102 8.70 9.03 2.60
N MET A 103 9.78 8.55 2.00
CA MET A 103 9.86 7.28 1.28
C MET A 103 10.81 6.30 1.98
N SER A 104 10.94 6.38 3.30
CA SER A 104 11.83 5.50 4.07
C SER A 104 11.57 4.02 3.72
N CYS A 105 12.47 3.46 2.91
CA CYS A 105 12.48 2.05 2.56
C CYS A 105 13.57 1.37 3.39
N GLU A 106 13.19 0.42 4.24
CA GLU A 106 14.17 -0.52 4.78
C GLU A 106 14.54 -1.52 3.66
N CYS A 107 15.63 -1.25 2.94
CA CYS A 107 16.17 -2.18 1.96
C CYS A 107 16.77 -3.40 2.69
N ARG A 108 16.11 -4.55 2.63
CA ARG A 108 16.76 -5.84 2.91
C ARG A 108 17.07 -6.52 1.57
N THR A 109 18.35 -6.78 1.34
CA THR A 109 18.86 -7.52 0.19
C THR A 109 18.25 -8.93 0.18
N THR A 110 17.55 -9.29 -0.89
CA THR A 110 17.18 -10.69 -1.15
C THR A 110 18.41 -11.45 -1.67
N PRO A 111 18.56 -12.77 -1.38
CA PRO A 111 19.75 -13.55 -1.75
C PRO A 111 19.96 -13.77 -3.26
N ASP A 112 18.98 -13.44 -4.09
CA ASP A 112 18.85 -13.75 -5.51
C ASP A 112 19.32 -12.62 -6.45
N GLY A 113 19.81 -11.50 -5.91
CA GLY A 113 20.47 -10.46 -6.70
C GLY A 113 19.56 -9.72 -7.70
N MET A 114 18.25 -9.98 -7.71
CA MET A 114 17.29 -9.19 -8.46
C MET A 114 16.86 -8.01 -7.59
N HIS A 115 17.48 -6.87 -7.87
CA HIS A 115 17.09 -5.59 -7.32
C HIS A 115 15.62 -5.30 -7.64
N HIS A 116 14.74 -5.54 -6.67
CA HIS A 116 13.51 -4.76 -6.56
C HIS A 116 13.82 -3.58 -5.64
N THR A 117 14.54 -2.59 -6.19
CA THR A 117 14.62 -1.27 -5.58
C THR A 117 13.21 -0.68 -5.59
N CYS A 118 12.46 -0.91 -4.52
CA CYS A 118 11.18 -0.25 -4.25
C CYS A 118 11.32 1.30 -4.13
N CYS A 119 12.55 1.83 -4.26
CA CYS A 119 12.91 3.24 -4.25
C CYS A 119 13.19 3.86 -5.63
N THR A 120 13.12 3.14 -6.76
CA THR A 120 13.41 3.74 -8.10
C THR A 120 12.21 3.78 -9.03
N LEU A 121 10.98 3.58 -8.53
CA LEU A 121 9.78 3.55 -9.37
C LEU A 121 9.04 4.89 -9.46
N VAL A 122 9.67 6.04 -9.23
CA VAL A 122 9.12 7.35 -9.66
C VAL A 122 10.24 8.38 -9.89
N THR A 123 11.04 8.20 -10.93
CA THR A 123 11.76 9.29 -11.62
C THR A 123 11.85 8.96 -13.09
#